data_AF-A0A4V3JPT4-F1
#
_entry.id   AF-A0A4V3JPT4-F1
#
_cell.length_a   1.000
_cell.length_b   1.000
_cell.length_c   1.000
_cell.angle_alpha   90.00
_cell.angle_beta   90.00
_cell.angle_gamma   90.00
#
_symmetry.space_group_name_H-M   'P 1'
#
loop_
_entity.id
_entity.type
_entity.pdbx_description
1 polymer ?
#
loop_
_entity_poly.entity_id
_entity_poly.type
_entity_poly.pdbx_seq_one_letter_code
_entity_poly.pdbx_strand_id
1 'polypeptide(L)'
;MKRIVSLLLVGFTFSLVAQNLTERTPVSFATEPSTIEEFKAIQVTTATTPEGAAAMLVLAMSMYGKNPELGRKAVTLSVLSKNRQKSNKPTAVDGVDLGGSDSYLMGQLDKYKMLPNGYWKGAEPANGYSPSLPLTVETFTNPYSGDETTGKIKLFVATKGASSFRPVSVEKDADGLWRVKEMSSLFVGMMPAK
;
A
#
# COMPACT_ATOMS: atom_id res chain seq x y z
N MET A 1 -55.56 8.91 -6.43
CA MET A 1 -54.60 8.58 -5.35
C MET A 1 -53.30 8.10 -5.98
N LYS A 2 -52.29 8.98 -6.13
CA LYS A 2 -50.97 8.62 -6.70
C LYS A 2 -49.97 8.57 -5.54
N ARG A 3 -49.46 7.37 -5.22
CA ARG A 3 -48.39 7.20 -4.23
C ARG A 3 -47.05 7.46 -4.93
N ILE A 4 -46.40 8.55 -4.55
CA ILE A 4 -45.02 8.85 -4.93
C ILE A 4 -44.13 8.05 -3.99
N VAL A 5 -43.44 7.05 -4.52
CA VAL A 5 -42.37 6.34 -3.82
C VAL A 5 -41.11 7.16 -4.00
N SER A 6 -40.73 7.94 -2.97
CA SER A 6 -39.42 8.59 -2.93
C SER A 6 -38.36 7.54 -2.67
N LEU A 7 -37.62 7.17 -3.71
CA LEU A 7 -36.42 6.36 -3.63
C LEU A 7 -35.30 7.23 -3.04
N LEU A 8 -35.03 7.07 -1.74
CA LEU A 8 -33.90 7.74 -1.08
C LEU A 8 -32.60 7.02 -1.50
N LEU A 9 -31.93 7.55 -2.51
CA LEU A 9 -30.59 7.12 -2.90
C LEU A 9 -29.60 7.68 -1.86
N VAL A 10 -29.30 6.90 -0.81
CA VAL A 10 -28.27 7.26 0.18
C VAL A 10 -26.91 7.03 -0.47
N GLY A 11 -26.36 8.10 -1.05
CA GLY A 11 -24.98 8.14 -1.53
C GLY A 11 -24.02 7.92 -0.36
N PHE A 12 -23.16 6.91 -0.50
CA PHE A 12 -22.09 6.55 0.43
C PHE A 12 -20.97 7.62 0.37
N THR A 13 -21.12 8.74 1.08
CA THR A 13 -20.06 9.78 1.21
C THR A 13 -19.50 9.91 2.63
N PHE A 14 -19.96 9.09 3.59
CA PHE A 14 -19.65 9.27 5.01
C PHE A 14 -18.19 9.01 5.43
N SER A 15 -17.39 8.30 4.63
CA SER A 15 -16.04 7.89 5.07
C SER A 15 -14.97 9.00 5.01
N LEU A 16 -15.08 9.95 4.07
CA LEU A 16 -14.06 11.00 3.88
C LEU A 16 -14.09 12.06 4.99
N VAL A 17 -15.28 12.34 5.56
CA VAL A 17 -15.47 13.41 6.56
C VAL A 17 -14.79 13.09 7.90
N ALA A 18 -14.71 11.79 8.27
CA ALA A 18 -14.14 11.39 9.56
C ALA A 18 -12.61 11.51 9.63
N GLN A 19 -11.92 11.44 8.48
CA GLN A 19 -10.45 11.47 8.44
C GLN A 19 -9.87 12.86 8.11
N ASN A 20 -10.69 13.82 7.65
CA ASN A 20 -10.26 15.16 7.19
C ASN A 20 -9.06 15.08 6.24
N LEU A 21 -9.26 14.32 5.15
CA LEU A 21 -8.20 13.95 4.23
C LEU A 21 -7.87 15.07 3.24
N THR A 22 -6.58 15.29 3.03
CA THR A 22 -6.01 16.12 1.95
C THR A 22 -5.33 15.21 0.95
N GLU A 23 -5.71 15.29 -0.32
CA GLU A 23 -5.13 14.48 -1.39
C GLU A 23 -3.65 14.82 -1.63
N ARG A 24 -2.87 13.80 -1.98
CA ARG A 24 -1.46 13.92 -2.37
C ARG A 24 -1.30 13.48 -3.82
N THR A 25 -0.18 13.83 -4.43
CA THR A 25 0.13 13.46 -5.82
C THR A 25 0.07 11.94 -6.00
N PRO A 26 -0.83 11.41 -6.84
CA PRO A 26 -0.91 9.97 -7.09
C PRO A 26 0.35 9.44 -7.78
N VAL A 27 0.72 8.20 -7.47
CA VAL A 27 1.87 7.52 -8.09
C VAL A 27 1.36 6.43 -9.02
N SER A 28 1.86 6.40 -10.25
CA SER A 28 1.42 5.46 -11.30
C SER A 28 2.57 4.62 -11.83
N PHE A 29 2.29 3.35 -12.10
CA PHE A 29 3.18 2.42 -12.77
C PHE A 29 2.53 1.94 -14.07
N ALA A 30 3.33 1.85 -15.14
CA ALA A 30 2.83 1.28 -16.40
C ALA A 30 2.50 -0.21 -16.25
N THR A 31 3.38 -0.95 -15.59
CA THR A 31 3.27 -2.39 -15.33
C THR A 31 3.95 -2.75 -14.01
N GLU A 32 3.64 -3.93 -13.48
CA GLU A 32 4.42 -4.51 -12.38
C GLU A 32 5.78 -5.01 -12.86
N PRO A 33 6.86 -4.85 -12.07
CA PRO A 33 8.14 -5.46 -12.37
C PRO A 33 8.08 -6.97 -12.20
N SER A 34 8.86 -7.68 -13.01
CA SER A 34 8.96 -9.14 -13.04
C SER A 34 10.17 -9.66 -12.27
N THR A 35 11.14 -8.79 -11.96
CA THR A 35 12.38 -9.14 -11.23
C THR A 35 12.64 -8.17 -10.07
N ILE A 36 13.54 -8.55 -9.16
CA ILE A 36 13.96 -7.67 -8.07
C ILE A 36 14.82 -6.52 -8.58
N GLU A 37 15.58 -6.74 -9.64
CA GLU A 37 16.41 -5.74 -10.30
C GLU A 37 15.53 -4.64 -10.93
N GLU A 38 14.46 -5.01 -11.63
CA GLU A 38 13.45 -4.07 -12.12
C GLU A 38 12.76 -3.33 -10.97
N PHE A 39 12.39 -4.03 -9.90
CA PHE A 39 11.80 -3.40 -8.72
C PHE A 39 12.73 -2.35 -8.10
N LYS A 40 14.02 -2.66 -7.93
CA LYS A 40 15.03 -1.72 -7.42
C LYS A 40 15.20 -0.51 -8.36
N ALA A 41 15.20 -0.74 -9.68
CA ALA A 41 15.29 0.35 -10.66
C ALA A 41 14.09 1.31 -10.59
N ILE A 42 12.87 0.79 -10.40
CA ILE A 42 11.68 1.62 -10.18
C ILE A 42 11.77 2.31 -8.81
N GLN A 43 12.27 1.62 -7.79
CA GLN A 43 12.36 2.16 -6.43
C GLN A 43 13.22 3.42 -6.35
N VAL A 44 14.39 3.44 -7.00
CA VAL A 44 15.32 4.60 -6.91
C VAL A 44 14.75 5.88 -7.51
N THR A 45 13.85 5.78 -8.50
CA THR A 45 13.18 6.95 -9.11
C THR A 45 11.86 7.30 -8.44
N THR A 46 11.19 6.32 -7.83
CA THR A 46 9.84 6.49 -7.29
C THR A 46 9.85 6.84 -5.81
N ALA A 47 10.67 6.16 -5.00
CA ALA A 47 10.72 6.33 -3.55
C ALA A 47 11.48 7.60 -3.12
N THR A 48 11.54 8.63 -3.97
CA THR A 48 12.09 9.94 -3.66
C THR A 48 11.10 10.84 -2.92
N THR A 49 9.83 10.42 -2.81
CA THR A 49 8.77 11.10 -2.04
C THR A 49 8.07 10.14 -1.07
N PRO A 50 7.34 10.67 -0.06
CA PRO A 50 6.52 9.84 0.83
C PRO A 50 5.50 8.95 0.10
N GLU A 51 4.82 9.50 -0.90
CA GLU A 51 3.81 8.80 -1.70
C GLU A 51 4.45 7.67 -2.49
N GLY A 52 5.63 7.92 -3.05
CA GLY A 52 6.44 6.93 -3.72
C GLY A 52 6.76 5.74 -2.82
N ALA A 53 7.13 5.96 -1.56
CA ALA A 53 7.37 4.86 -0.62
C ALA A 53 6.13 4.01 -0.35
N ALA A 54 4.97 4.65 -0.16
CA ALA A 54 3.70 3.93 0.00
C ALA A 54 3.33 3.14 -1.27
N ALA A 55 3.52 3.74 -2.44
CA ALA A 55 3.24 3.12 -3.73
C ALA A 55 4.17 1.93 -4.03
N MET A 56 5.46 2.02 -3.68
CA MET A 56 6.40 0.91 -3.78
C MET A 56 6.01 -0.28 -2.89
N LEU A 57 5.47 -0.03 -1.70
CA LEU A 57 4.93 -1.11 -0.86
C LEU A 57 3.71 -1.77 -1.50
N VAL A 58 2.76 -1.00 -2.02
CA VAL A 58 1.58 -1.55 -2.73
C VAL A 58 2.01 -2.37 -3.95
N LEU A 59 2.99 -1.88 -4.71
CA LEU A 59 3.60 -2.61 -5.82
C LEU A 59 4.19 -3.95 -5.36
N ALA A 60 4.96 -3.93 -4.26
CA ALA A 60 5.54 -5.14 -3.68
C ALA A 60 4.48 -6.14 -3.16
N MET A 61 3.38 -5.66 -2.59
CA MET A 61 2.26 -6.50 -2.17
C MET A 61 1.59 -7.17 -3.38
N SER A 62 1.42 -6.44 -4.48
CA SER A 62 0.86 -6.98 -5.72
C SER A 62 1.77 -8.05 -6.33
N MET A 63 3.09 -7.81 -6.34
CA MET A 63 4.09 -8.81 -6.73
C MET A 63 3.99 -10.08 -5.86
N TYR A 64 3.76 -9.94 -4.55
CA TYR A 64 3.57 -11.08 -3.64
C TYR A 64 2.37 -11.94 -4.02
N GLY A 65 1.26 -11.30 -4.44
CA GLY A 65 0.07 -12.02 -4.91
C GLY A 65 0.33 -12.92 -6.11
N LYS A 66 1.35 -12.61 -6.93
CA LYS A 66 1.74 -13.39 -8.13
C LYS A 66 2.89 -14.36 -7.86
N ASN A 67 3.88 -13.91 -7.10
CA ASN A 67 5.06 -14.68 -6.72
C ASN A 67 5.44 -14.32 -5.28
N PRO A 68 5.09 -15.16 -4.29
CA PRO A 68 5.36 -14.88 -2.88
C PRO A 68 6.85 -14.68 -2.56
N GLU A 69 7.75 -15.36 -3.25
CA GLU A 69 9.19 -15.23 -3.02
C GLU A 69 9.70 -13.85 -3.48
N LEU A 70 9.39 -13.46 -4.73
CA LEU A 70 9.78 -12.15 -5.24
C LEU A 70 9.08 -11.02 -4.48
N GLY A 71 7.79 -11.17 -4.19
CA GLY A 71 7.04 -10.19 -3.43
C GLY A 71 7.59 -9.99 -2.02
N ARG A 72 8.02 -11.05 -1.32
CA ARG A 72 8.61 -10.90 0.02
C ARG A 72 9.92 -10.11 -0.04
N LYS A 73 10.76 -10.37 -1.03
CA LYS A 73 11.98 -9.59 -1.29
C LYS A 73 11.65 -8.12 -1.59
N ALA A 74 10.65 -7.86 -2.42
CA ALA A 74 10.18 -6.50 -2.73
C ALA A 74 9.61 -5.77 -1.50
N VAL A 75 8.83 -6.45 -0.65
CA VAL A 75 8.31 -5.87 0.61
C VAL A 75 9.46 -5.55 1.55
N THR A 76 10.46 -6.44 1.64
CA THR A 76 11.67 -6.22 2.44
C THR A 76 12.40 -4.93 2.02
N LEU A 77 12.58 -4.73 0.71
CA LEU A 77 13.21 -3.52 0.15
C LEU A 77 12.37 -2.24 0.35
N SER A 78 11.05 -2.37 0.51
CA SER A 78 10.13 -1.25 0.73
C SER A 78 10.09 -0.74 2.17
N VAL A 79 10.55 -1.55 3.13
CA VAL A 79 10.57 -1.24 4.57
C VAL A 79 11.92 -0.62 4.95
N LEU A 80 11.95 0.26 5.96
CA LEU A 80 13.17 0.90 6.46
C LEU A 80 14.28 -0.10 6.77
N SER A 81 15.52 0.24 6.42
CA SER A 81 16.68 -0.63 6.65
C SER A 81 16.84 -1.03 8.12
N LYS A 82 16.52 -0.13 9.07
CA LYS A 82 16.55 -0.41 10.52
C LYS A 82 15.47 -1.38 11.03
N ASN A 83 14.41 -1.62 10.24
CA ASN A 83 13.35 -2.58 10.55
C ASN A 83 13.65 -3.97 9.94
N ARG A 84 14.73 -4.11 9.17
CA ARG A 84 15.16 -5.37 8.56
C ARG A 84 16.10 -6.11 9.52
N GLN A 85 16.33 -7.39 9.24
CA GLN A 85 17.31 -8.22 9.94
C GLN A 85 18.25 -8.90 8.95
N LYS A 86 19.48 -9.18 9.37
CA LYS A 86 20.41 -10.01 8.60
C LYS A 86 19.81 -11.40 8.41
N SER A 87 19.91 -11.94 7.20
CA SER A 87 19.35 -13.24 6.86
C SER A 87 20.09 -13.84 5.67
N ASN A 88 20.30 -15.14 5.71
CA ASN A 88 20.81 -15.95 4.60
C ASN A 88 19.75 -16.94 4.07
N LYS A 89 18.49 -16.79 4.51
CA LYS A 89 17.38 -17.63 4.02
C LYS A 89 17.14 -17.39 2.53
N PRO A 90 16.57 -18.34 1.79
CA PRO A 90 16.20 -18.14 0.38
C PRO A 90 15.28 -16.92 0.13
N THR A 91 14.51 -16.54 1.15
CA THR A 91 13.63 -15.37 1.15
C THR A 91 14.35 -14.03 1.27
N ALA A 92 15.64 -14.04 1.63
CA ALA A 92 16.43 -12.83 1.81
C ALA A 92 16.77 -12.16 0.48
N VAL A 93 17.00 -10.85 0.55
CA VAL A 93 17.49 -10.01 -0.55
C VAL A 93 18.64 -9.18 -0.02
N ASP A 94 19.77 -9.16 -0.73
CA ASP A 94 20.99 -8.44 -0.32
C ASP A 94 21.45 -8.77 1.13
N GLY A 95 21.27 -10.02 1.55
CA GLY A 95 21.65 -10.48 2.90
C GLY A 95 20.73 -10.02 4.03
N VAL A 96 19.56 -9.46 3.72
CA VAL A 96 18.55 -9.03 4.69
C VAL A 96 17.16 -9.59 4.40
N ASP A 97 16.33 -9.65 5.45
CA ASP A 97 14.91 -10.04 5.39
C ASP A 97 14.10 -9.13 6.34
N LEU A 98 12.78 -9.18 6.28
CA LEU A 98 11.90 -8.45 7.21
C LEU A 98 12.20 -8.82 8.66
N GLY A 99 12.22 -7.83 9.55
CA GLY A 99 12.28 -8.03 10.99
C GLY A 99 11.06 -8.78 11.54
N GLY A 100 11.15 -9.24 12.79
CA GLY A 100 10.19 -10.17 13.40
C GLY A 100 8.73 -9.75 13.28
N SER A 101 8.37 -8.54 13.73
CA SER A 101 6.99 -8.03 13.69
C SER A 101 6.43 -7.99 12.27
N ASP A 102 7.23 -7.47 11.33
CA ASP A 102 6.79 -7.23 9.95
C ASP A 102 6.69 -8.54 9.17
N SER A 103 7.53 -9.53 9.49
CA SER A 103 7.48 -10.85 8.87
C SER A 103 6.16 -11.58 9.13
N TYR A 104 5.49 -11.34 10.27
CA TYR A 104 4.17 -11.94 10.55
C TYR A 104 3.05 -11.37 9.67
N LEU A 105 3.21 -10.14 9.17
CA LEU A 105 2.22 -9.51 8.29
C LEU A 105 2.11 -10.24 6.95
N MET A 106 3.19 -10.89 6.50
CA MET A 106 3.20 -11.62 5.22
C MET A 106 2.12 -12.71 5.15
N GLY A 107 1.86 -13.40 6.27
CA GLY A 107 0.80 -14.41 6.33
C GLY A 107 -0.61 -13.84 6.09
N GLN A 108 -0.81 -12.52 6.22
CA GLN A 108 -2.08 -11.88 5.90
C GLN A 108 -2.31 -11.79 4.39
N LEU A 109 -1.26 -11.61 3.58
CA LEU A 109 -1.36 -11.67 2.12
C LEU A 109 -1.67 -13.09 1.64
N ASP A 110 -1.17 -14.12 2.35
CA ASP A 110 -1.54 -15.50 2.09
C ASP A 110 -3.00 -15.77 2.42
N LYS A 111 -3.47 -15.23 3.55
CA LYS A 111 -4.83 -15.43 4.07
C LYS A 111 -5.89 -14.70 3.23
N TYR A 112 -5.64 -13.46 2.84
CA TYR A 112 -6.60 -12.61 2.12
C TYR A 112 -6.16 -12.40 0.67
N LYS A 113 -6.62 -13.26 -0.24
CA LYS A 113 -6.16 -13.28 -1.64
C LYS A 113 -6.43 -12.00 -2.44
N MET A 114 -7.38 -11.18 -2.01
CA MET A 114 -7.65 -9.87 -2.60
C MET A 114 -6.69 -8.77 -2.14
N LEU A 115 -6.09 -8.94 -0.96
CA LEU A 115 -5.28 -7.92 -0.30
C LEU A 115 -4.08 -7.45 -1.14
N PRO A 116 -3.34 -8.32 -1.86
CA PRO A 116 -2.29 -7.92 -2.79
C PRO A 116 -2.67 -6.82 -3.80
N ASN A 117 -3.93 -6.80 -4.25
CA ASN A 117 -4.40 -5.86 -5.28
C ASN A 117 -5.33 -4.77 -4.74
N GLY A 118 -5.65 -4.80 -3.44
CA GLY A 118 -6.76 -4.03 -2.88
C GLY A 118 -6.51 -2.53 -2.67
N TYR A 119 -5.31 -2.06 -2.99
CA TYR A 119 -4.89 -0.66 -2.85
C TYR A 119 -4.66 0.04 -4.20
N TRP A 120 -4.87 -0.68 -5.31
CA TRP A 120 -4.85 -0.08 -6.62
C TRP A 120 -6.13 0.72 -6.89
N LYS A 121 -6.00 1.87 -7.56
CA LYS A 121 -7.13 2.63 -8.07
C LYS A 121 -8.00 1.75 -8.97
N GLY A 122 -9.30 1.78 -8.75
CA GLY A 122 -10.29 0.98 -9.48
C GLY A 122 -10.45 -0.46 -8.97
N ALA A 123 -9.57 -0.96 -8.10
CA ALA A 123 -9.76 -2.27 -7.49
C ALA A 123 -10.81 -2.21 -6.38
N GLU A 124 -11.91 -2.97 -6.52
CA GLU A 124 -13.00 -2.98 -5.56
C GLU A 124 -13.67 -4.37 -5.42
N PRO A 125 -14.42 -4.62 -4.33
CA PRO A 125 -15.11 -5.91 -4.16
C PRO A 125 -15.95 -6.35 -5.36
N ALA A 126 -16.64 -5.42 -6.01
CA ALA A 126 -17.58 -5.69 -7.09
C ALA A 126 -16.92 -6.15 -8.40
N ASN A 127 -15.61 -5.92 -8.57
CA ASN A 127 -14.87 -6.34 -9.76
C ASN A 127 -13.75 -7.35 -9.43
N GLY A 128 -13.84 -8.00 -8.27
CA GLY A 128 -12.82 -8.94 -7.81
C GLY A 128 -11.47 -8.29 -7.52
N TYR A 129 -11.44 -7.00 -7.20
CA TYR A 129 -10.21 -6.20 -7.01
C TYR A 129 -9.33 -6.12 -8.26
N SER A 130 -9.97 -5.95 -9.43
CA SER A 130 -9.27 -5.69 -10.68
C SER A 130 -8.88 -4.21 -10.78
N PRO A 131 -7.59 -3.86 -10.88
CA PRO A 131 -7.16 -2.47 -10.97
C PRO A 131 -7.49 -1.83 -12.32
N SER A 132 -7.67 -0.52 -12.34
CA SER A 132 -7.64 0.26 -13.58
C SER A 132 -6.20 0.51 -14.04
N LEU A 133 -6.00 0.69 -15.35
CA LEU A 133 -4.71 1.08 -15.90
C LEU A 133 -4.64 2.60 -16.17
N PRO A 134 -3.49 3.25 -15.96
CA PRO A 134 -2.25 2.70 -15.37
C PRO A 134 -2.41 2.34 -13.89
N LEU A 135 -1.57 1.43 -13.37
CA LEU A 135 -1.62 0.98 -11.98
C LEU A 135 -1.31 2.16 -11.06
N THR A 136 -2.33 2.70 -10.41
CA THR A 136 -2.23 3.96 -9.65
C THR A 136 -2.48 3.72 -8.17
N VAL A 137 -1.65 4.31 -7.31
CA VAL A 137 -1.87 4.40 -5.86
C VAL A 137 -2.23 5.83 -5.50
N GLU A 138 -3.35 5.99 -4.80
CA GLU A 138 -3.80 7.28 -4.27
C GLU A 138 -3.52 7.32 -2.77
N THR A 139 -2.90 8.42 -2.32
CA THR A 139 -2.55 8.64 -0.93
C THR A 139 -3.04 10.00 -0.46
N PHE A 140 -3.24 10.10 0.85
CA PHE A 140 -3.81 11.26 1.50
C PHE A 140 -3.06 11.55 2.79
N THR A 141 -3.12 12.79 3.25
CA THR A 141 -2.72 13.21 4.60
C THR A 141 -3.93 13.70 5.37
N ASN A 142 -3.77 13.96 6.66
CA ASN A 142 -4.72 14.73 7.46
C ASN A 142 -3.98 15.63 8.46
N PRO A 143 -4.66 16.45 9.27
CA PRO A 143 -4.00 17.34 10.24
C PRO A 143 -3.10 16.65 11.27
N TYR A 144 -3.19 15.32 11.41
CA TYR A 144 -2.40 14.50 12.31
C TYR A 144 -1.37 13.61 11.59
N SER A 145 -1.10 13.88 10.31
CA SER A 145 -0.10 13.17 9.50
C SER A 145 1.34 13.44 9.95
N GLY A 146 1.57 14.49 10.74
CA GLY A 146 2.89 14.95 11.14
C GLY A 146 3.50 15.90 10.11
N ASP A 147 4.81 16.12 10.24
CA ASP A 147 5.55 17.11 9.46
C ASP A 147 6.60 16.42 8.57
N GLU A 148 6.34 16.42 7.26
CA GLU A 148 7.22 15.85 6.23
C GLU A 148 8.66 16.38 6.30
N THR A 149 8.85 17.64 6.72
CA THR A 149 10.18 18.27 6.80
C THR A 149 11.08 17.60 7.85
N THR A 150 10.48 16.89 8.80
CA THR A 150 11.21 16.08 9.80
C THR A 150 11.70 14.74 9.24
N GLY A 151 11.49 14.47 7.94
CA GLY A 151 11.89 13.23 7.28
C GLY A 151 10.98 12.04 7.60
N LYS A 152 9.79 12.28 8.14
CA LYS A 152 8.78 11.26 8.47
C LYS A 152 7.38 11.82 8.28
N ILE A 153 6.45 11.02 7.76
CA ILE A 153 5.05 11.42 7.63
C ILE A 153 4.15 10.18 7.62
N LYS A 154 2.92 10.35 8.09
CA LYS A 154 1.86 9.35 7.96
C LYS A 154 0.98 9.68 6.77
N LEU A 155 0.81 8.72 5.87
CA LEU A 155 -0.11 8.76 4.75
C LEU A 155 -1.29 7.82 5.01
N PHE A 156 -2.36 8.02 4.26
CA PHE A 156 -3.54 7.15 4.20
C PHE A 156 -3.69 6.66 2.76
N VAL A 157 -3.52 5.36 2.55
CA VAL A 157 -3.62 4.73 1.23
C VAL A 157 -5.08 4.44 0.93
N ALA A 158 -5.55 4.90 -0.23
CA ALA A 158 -6.91 4.68 -0.68
C ALA A 158 -7.21 3.20 -0.85
N THR A 159 -8.43 2.80 -0.51
CA THR A 159 -8.95 1.47 -0.83
C THR A 159 -10.47 1.52 -0.88
N LYS A 160 -11.06 0.72 -1.77
CA LYS A 160 -12.51 0.42 -1.78
C LYS A 160 -12.84 -0.83 -0.99
N GLY A 161 -11.84 -1.54 -0.46
CA GLY A 161 -11.98 -2.77 0.30
C GLY A 161 -12.18 -2.59 1.80
N ALA A 162 -12.29 -1.36 2.29
CA ALA A 162 -12.53 -1.04 3.69
C ALA A 162 -13.39 0.23 3.84
N SER A 163 -13.91 0.47 5.05
CA SER A 163 -14.71 1.66 5.37
C SER A 163 -13.88 2.94 5.51
N SER A 164 -12.54 2.85 5.54
CA SER A 164 -11.63 3.98 5.66
C SER A 164 -10.30 3.71 4.95
N PHE A 165 -9.59 4.79 4.57
CA PHE A 165 -8.25 4.67 3.99
C PHE A 165 -7.25 4.21 5.04
N ARG A 166 -6.28 3.39 4.62
CA ARG A 166 -5.40 2.66 5.54
C ARG A 166 -4.14 3.45 5.84
N PRO A 167 -3.84 3.75 7.10
CA PRO A 167 -2.63 4.47 7.45
C PRO A 167 -1.36 3.66 7.14
N VAL A 168 -0.35 4.34 6.63
CA VAL A 168 1.03 3.88 6.50
C VAL A 168 1.94 5.00 6.98
N SER A 169 2.96 4.70 7.78
CA SER A 169 3.97 5.70 8.14
C SER A 169 5.22 5.44 7.33
N VAL A 170 5.81 6.50 6.78
CA VAL A 170 7.03 6.46 5.98
C VAL A 170 8.08 7.38 6.59
N GLU A 171 9.34 7.04 6.41
CA GLU A 171 10.50 7.78 6.93
C GLU A 171 11.62 7.73 5.89
N LYS A 172 12.41 8.80 5.81
CA LYS A 172 13.59 8.88 4.96
C LYS A 172 14.70 8.02 5.55
N ASP A 173 15.21 7.09 4.76
CA ASP A 173 16.27 6.16 5.15
C ASP A 173 17.66 6.78 4.91
N ALA A 174 18.71 6.07 5.32
CA ALA A 174 20.10 6.57 5.28
C ALA A 174 20.62 6.88 3.86
N ASP A 175 20.06 6.25 2.83
CA ASP A 175 20.39 6.49 1.42
C ASP A 175 19.55 7.62 0.78
N GLY A 176 18.72 8.29 1.58
CA GLY A 176 17.88 9.40 1.14
C GLY A 176 16.55 9.00 0.48
N LEU A 177 16.31 7.70 0.28
CA LEU A 177 15.02 7.20 -0.20
C LEU A 177 14.01 7.15 0.96
N TRP A 178 12.75 7.42 0.67
CA TRP A 178 11.65 7.19 1.59
C TRP A 178 11.31 5.70 1.64
N ARG A 179 11.13 5.17 2.84
CA ARG A 179 10.69 3.78 3.05
C ARG A 179 9.64 3.69 4.13
N VAL A 180 8.92 2.58 4.09
CA VAL A 180 7.85 2.29 5.04
C VAL A 180 8.43 1.99 6.42
N LYS A 181 7.90 2.68 7.43
CA LYS A 181 8.19 2.49 8.84
C LYS A 181 7.19 1.56 9.52
N GLU A 182 5.92 1.73 9.20
CA GLU A 182 4.79 1.03 9.83
C GLU A 182 3.69 0.83 8.80
N MET A 183 3.28 -0.44 8.60
CA MET A 183 2.38 -0.86 7.52
C MET A 183 1.27 -1.81 7.94
N SER A 184 1.14 -2.18 9.21
CA SER A 184 0.18 -3.20 9.65
C SER A 184 -1.25 -2.97 9.13
N SER A 185 -1.70 -1.72 8.99
CA SER A 185 -3.04 -1.40 8.48
C SER A 185 -3.25 -1.73 6.99
N LEU A 186 -2.18 -1.86 6.21
CA LEU A 186 -2.26 -2.38 4.84
C LEU A 186 -2.35 -3.91 4.80
N PHE A 187 -2.11 -4.58 5.93
CA PHE A 187 -2.06 -6.04 6.03
C PHE A 187 -3.23 -6.62 6.84
N VAL A 188 -4.29 -5.85 7.08
CA VAL A 188 -5.51 -6.37 7.74
C VAL A 188 -6.56 -6.80 6.73
N GLY A 189 -7.52 -7.59 7.20
CA GLY A 189 -8.61 -8.11 6.37
C GLY A 189 -9.33 -7.03 5.56
N MET A 190 -9.75 -7.44 4.38
CA MET A 190 -10.40 -6.60 3.37
C MET A 190 -11.77 -7.21 3.02
N MET A 191 -12.71 -6.38 2.56
CA MET A 191 -14.03 -6.87 2.13
C MET A 191 -13.85 -7.99 1.09
N PRO A 192 -14.56 -9.12 1.22
CA PRO A 192 -14.50 -10.19 0.22
C PRO A 192 -14.87 -9.69 -1.18
N ALA A 193 -14.27 -10.28 -2.21
CA ALA A 193 -14.76 -10.12 -3.58
C ALA A 193 -16.21 -10.62 -3.67
N LYS A 194 -17.01 -9.99 -4.53
CA LYS A 194 -18.41 -10.35 -4.79
C LYS A 194 -18.55 -11.21 -6.03
#